data_AF-A0A1B8BWL4-F1
#
_entry.id   AF-A0A1B8BWL4-F1
#
_cell.length_a   1.000
_cell.length_b   1.000
_cell.length_c   1.000
_cell.angle_alpha   90.00
_cell.angle_beta   90.00
_cell.angle_gamma   90.00
#
_symmetry.space_group_name_H-M   'P 1'
#
loop_
_entity.id
_entity.type
_entity.pdbx_description
1 polymer ?
#
loop_
_entity_poly.entity_id
_entity_poly.type
_entity_poly.pdbx_seq_one_letter_code
_entity_poly.pdbx_strand_id
1 'polypeptide(L)'
;MANNLNTGSSQPTDKLSQPASNTELPNSLHTANNPNTANNLNMVLRLQDSSHMDNSHNTASSPPTALPPNPPTAPPPQANNPPPRQQPAYGAPPQPPYGAPPQGQQPPYGQQPAYGAPPQQAYGAPQQPYGAPAAPYGQQSYGPPDLPSTGYVVPPPPIQWDGASDARALRKAMKGFGTDEKTLIHVLVSKDALQVDVLRAAYKKEHGRDLIADIASECGGNLEEVLLAIVRGPLAQDCHVLRTGMAGPGTDEEALNDVLLGRSNADIAAIKTLYTKTYRRNLEADLKSELSMKTERHFLMVVAGTRAESSAPVVPQQVEQDVLEIYKATEGKTGTDELLVCQILSSRSDAQIKAVAGLYEQKYRRSLEAVIKSEFSGHMERALLHQLRTATDRALRDALLLEDSMAGIGTKDRLLLNRAVRAHWDKGHLQRVKAAYRARFHRDLGQAIRSETSGDFESALLGVIGE
;
A
#
# COMPACT_ATOMS: atom_id res chain seq x y z
N MET A 1 -5.08 -26.75 73.84
CA MET A 1 -4.91 -28.21 73.99
C MET A 1 -4.50 -28.75 72.62
N ALA A 2 -3.38 -29.42 72.36
CA ALA A 2 -2.08 -29.65 72.98
C ALA A 2 -1.19 -30.19 71.83
N ASN A 3 -0.01 -29.59 71.58
CA ASN A 3 1.34 -30.16 71.71
C ASN A 3 1.62 -31.55 71.07
N ASN A 4 2.55 -31.69 70.10
CA ASN A 4 4.04 -31.77 70.16
C ASN A 4 4.50 -33.26 70.30
N LEU A 5 5.36 -33.89 69.46
CA LEU A 5 6.83 -33.82 69.31
C LEU A 5 7.26 -34.91 68.27
N ASN A 6 8.10 -34.64 67.25
CA ASN A 6 9.60 -34.68 67.19
C ASN A 6 10.20 -36.11 67.19
N THR A 7 10.96 -36.57 66.18
CA THR A 7 12.44 -36.49 65.98
C THR A 7 12.79 -37.47 64.82
N GLY A 8 13.87 -37.43 64.04
CA GLY A 8 15.07 -36.62 63.98
C GLY A 8 15.96 -37.06 62.80
N SER A 9 16.71 -36.08 62.31
CA SER A 9 17.88 -36.00 61.42
C SER A 9 18.80 -37.21 61.21
N SER A 10 19.42 -37.31 60.02
CA SER A 10 20.90 -37.25 59.82
C SER A 10 21.33 -37.42 58.35
N GLN A 11 21.96 -36.40 57.78
CA GLN A 11 23.03 -36.50 56.78
C GLN A 11 24.37 -36.41 57.56
N PRO A 12 25.55 -36.92 57.09
CA PRO A 12 26.27 -36.25 55.98
C PRO A 12 27.31 -37.08 55.16
N THR A 13 27.87 -36.43 54.11
CA THR A 13 29.25 -36.55 53.54
C THR A 13 29.66 -37.86 52.85
N ASP A 14 30.45 -37.94 51.76
CA ASP A 14 31.09 -37.00 50.82
C ASP A 14 31.85 -37.89 49.79
N LYS A 15 32.29 -37.30 48.68
CA LYS A 15 33.44 -37.71 47.81
C LYS A 15 33.27 -38.56 46.52
N LEU A 16 33.67 -37.86 45.45
CA LEU A 16 34.52 -38.23 44.30
C LEU A 16 33.96 -39.16 43.20
N SER A 17 33.71 -38.60 42.01
CA SER A 17 34.58 -38.76 40.82
C SER A 17 33.98 -38.10 39.57
N GLN A 18 34.69 -37.13 38.99
CA GLN A 18 34.74 -36.85 37.54
C GLN A 18 36.10 -37.40 37.02
N PRO A 19 36.46 -37.46 35.71
CA PRO A 19 35.84 -36.82 34.53
C PRO A 19 35.80 -37.67 33.23
N ALA A 20 35.08 -37.19 32.21
CA ALA A 20 35.31 -37.37 30.77
C ALA A 20 34.07 -36.81 30.02
N SER A 21 34.11 -36.09 28.90
CA SER A 21 35.17 -35.49 28.09
C SER A 21 34.49 -34.46 27.18
N ASN A 22 35.24 -33.42 26.84
CA ASN A 22 34.88 -32.36 25.89
C ASN A 22 34.39 -32.86 24.53
N THR A 23 33.45 -32.13 23.94
CA THR A 23 33.55 -31.78 22.51
C THR A 23 33.01 -30.35 22.32
N GLU A 24 33.93 -29.39 22.31
CA GLU A 24 33.73 -28.07 21.71
C GLU A 24 33.85 -28.16 20.18
N LEU A 25 33.17 -27.25 19.47
CA LEU A 25 33.62 -26.47 18.29
C LEU A 25 32.37 -25.79 17.63
N PRO A 26 32.50 -24.67 16.90
CA PRO A 26 33.06 -23.39 17.31
C PRO A 26 32.11 -22.21 17.02
N ASN A 27 32.34 -21.10 17.74
CA ASN A 27 31.82 -19.78 17.45
C ASN A 27 32.64 -19.14 16.30
N SER A 28 31.99 -18.61 15.26
CA SER A 28 32.32 -17.29 14.66
C SER A 28 31.61 -17.05 13.33
N LEU A 29 30.65 -16.12 13.31
CA LEU A 29 30.46 -15.14 12.24
C LEU A 29 29.69 -13.96 12.84
N HIS A 30 30.42 -12.90 13.17
CA HIS A 30 29.88 -11.60 13.57
C HIS A 30 28.97 -11.07 12.46
N THR A 31 27.66 -11.12 12.69
CA THR A 31 26.71 -10.23 12.04
C THR A 31 26.28 -9.19 13.07
N ALA A 32 26.66 -7.94 12.83
CA ALA A 32 26.26 -6.81 13.62
C ALA A 32 24.73 -6.65 13.53
N ASN A 33 24.03 -7.09 14.57
CA ASN A 33 22.64 -6.71 14.80
C ASN A 33 22.58 -5.19 15.02
N ASN A 34 21.98 -4.45 14.08
CA ASN A 34 21.69 -3.01 14.24
C ASN A 34 20.21 -2.82 14.60
N PRO A 35 19.85 -2.55 15.88
CA PRO A 35 18.46 -2.48 16.33
C PRO A 35 17.75 -1.12 16.09
N ASN A 36 18.33 -0.19 15.32
CA ASN A 36 17.94 1.24 15.43
C ASN A 36 17.01 1.84 14.37
N THR A 37 16.61 1.12 13.32
CA THR A 37 15.73 1.74 12.28
C THR A 37 14.29 1.89 12.77
N ALA A 38 13.81 0.99 13.62
CA ALA A 38 12.41 0.97 14.04
C ALA A 38 12.12 1.68 15.37
N ASN A 39 13.15 2.05 16.15
CA ASN A 39 12.96 2.81 17.38
C ASN A 39 12.77 4.32 17.13
N ASN A 40 13.17 4.84 15.96
CA ASN A 40 13.15 6.29 15.69
C ASN A 40 11.86 6.79 15.03
N LEU A 41 11.17 5.98 14.20
CA LEU A 41 9.78 6.26 13.81
C LEU A 41 8.88 6.48 15.04
N ASN A 42 9.17 5.75 16.13
CA ASN A 42 8.38 5.79 17.36
C ASN A 42 8.53 7.09 18.14
N MET A 43 9.63 7.85 17.96
CA MET A 43 9.87 9.07 18.73
C MET A 43 9.16 10.27 18.10
N VAL A 44 9.17 10.40 16.78
CA VAL A 44 8.55 11.54 16.07
C VAL A 44 7.02 11.41 16.02
N LEU A 45 6.49 10.19 15.80
CA LEU A 45 5.04 9.95 15.85
C LEU A 45 4.45 10.21 17.25
N ARG A 46 5.25 10.11 18.33
CA ARG A 46 4.83 10.47 19.69
C ARG A 46 4.84 11.98 19.95
N LEU A 47 5.72 12.73 19.28
CA LEU A 47 5.82 14.18 19.45
C LEU A 47 4.70 14.91 18.70
N GLN A 48 4.28 14.41 17.52
CA GLN A 48 3.17 14.99 16.76
C GLN A 48 1.81 14.81 17.47
N ASP A 49 1.58 13.66 18.14
CA ASP A 49 0.36 13.39 18.95
C ASP A 49 0.21 14.34 20.17
N SER A 50 1.28 15.05 20.56
CA SER A 50 1.26 15.96 21.73
C SER A 50 0.99 17.43 21.38
N SER A 51 0.80 17.77 20.10
CA SER A 51 0.76 19.17 19.62
C SER A 51 -0.62 19.68 19.18
N HIS A 52 -1.70 18.91 19.38
CA HIS A 52 -3.09 19.33 19.08
C HIS A 52 -3.90 19.64 20.34
N MET A 53 -3.35 20.46 21.22
CA MET A 53 -4.10 21.16 22.26
C MET A 53 -3.68 22.63 22.27
N ASP A 54 -4.69 23.49 22.16
CA ASP A 54 -4.71 24.93 22.37
C ASP A 54 -4.30 25.86 21.22
N ASN A 55 -5.30 26.58 20.66
CA ASN A 55 -5.08 27.90 20.09
C ASN A 55 -6.33 28.76 20.29
N SER A 56 -6.30 29.64 21.29
CA SER A 56 -7.24 30.73 21.47
C SER A 56 -6.52 32.08 21.30
N HIS A 57 -7.24 33.01 20.67
CA HIS A 57 -6.80 34.32 20.17
C HIS A 57 -5.93 35.16 21.12
N ASN A 58 -4.94 35.89 20.58
CA ASN A 58 -4.92 37.35 20.74
C ASN A 58 -4.01 38.11 19.75
N THR A 59 -4.49 39.29 19.38
CA THR A 59 -3.93 40.31 18.48
C THR A 59 -2.95 41.26 19.20
N ALA A 60 -1.86 41.70 18.55
CA ALA A 60 -1.33 43.08 18.66
C ALA A 60 -0.04 43.36 17.84
N SER A 61 -0.17 44.31 16.90
CA SER A 61 0.68 45.48 16.59
C SER A 61 2.23 45.44 16.65
N SER A 62 2.84 45.76 15.50
CA SER A 62 4.27 46.09 15.29
C SER A 62 4.67 47.50 15.75
N PRO A 63 5.98 47.76 15.93
CA PRO A 63 6.61 48.92 15.28
C PRO A 63 8.00 48.59 14.63
N PRO A 64 8.57 49.51 13.82
CA PRO A 64 9.50 49.18 12.73
C PRO A 64 10.97 49.41 13.07
N THR A 65 11.88 48.66 12.44
CA THR A 65 13.32 48.98 12.48
C THR A 65 14.02 48.68 11.16
N ALA A 66 14.96 49.57 10.85
CA ALA A 66 15.59 49.87 9.57
C ALA A 66 16.47 48.78 8.93
N LEU A 67 16.52 48.80 7.58
CA LEU A 67 17.43 48.02 6.74
C LEU A 67 18.79 48.74 6.54
N PRO A 68 19.93 48.02 6.60
CA PRO A 68 21.22 48.51 6.13
C PRO A 68 21.42 48.33 4.60
N PRO A 69 22.37 49.06 3.98
CA PRO A 69 22.41 49.29 2.53
C PRO A 69 23.06 48.16 1.70
N ASN A 70 22.63 48.06 0.43
CA ASN A 70 23.13 47.12 -0.58
C ASN A 70 24.62 47.37 -0.97
N PRO A 71 25.41 46.31 -1.25
CA PRO A 71 26.72 46.43 -1.86
C PRO A 71 26.65 46.64 -3.39
N PRO A 72 27.72 47.19 -4.02
CA PRO A 72 27.71 47.63 -5.41
C PRO A 72 27.76 46.49 -6.44
N THR A 73 27.06 46.72 -7.55
CA THR A 73 26.96 45.89 -8.75
C THR A 73 28.28 45.83 -9.55
N ALA A 74 28.73 44.63 -9.92
CA ALA A 74 29.81 44.40 -10.89
C ALA A 74 29.25 44.16 -12.32
N PRO A 75 29.96 44.57 -13.38
CA PRO A 75 29.49 44.46 -14.77
C PRO A 75 29.64 43.02 -15.34
N PRO A 76 28.90 42.66 -16.40
CA PRO A 76 28.89 41.30 -16.95
C PRO A 76 30.12 41.05 -17.84
N PRO A 77 30.71 39.84 -17.85
CA PRO A 77 31.72 39.48 -18.83
C PRO A 77 31.11 39.09 -20.18
N GLN A 78 31.78 39.55 -21.24
CA GLN A 78 31.45 39.38 -22.66
C GLN A 78 31.42 37.92 -23.13
N ALA A 79 30.52 37.67 -24.07
CA ALA A 79 30.38 36.44 -24.81
C ALA A 79 31.63 36.15 -25.67
N ASN A 80 32.18 34.94 -25.54
CA ASN A 80 33.14 34.37 -26.49
C ASN A 80 32.49 33.17 -27.18
N ASN A 81 32.21 33.33 -28.48
CA ASN A 81 31.78 32.27 -29.39
C ASN A 81 32.96 31.35 -29.77
N PRO A 82 32.77 30.01 -29.72
CA PRO A 82 33.58 29.06 -30.48
C PRO A 82 32.94 28.70 -31.84
N PRO A 83 33.72 28.24 -32.83
CA PRO A 83 33.36 28.12 -34.25
C PRO A 83 32.41 26.95 -34.60
N PRO A 84 31.78 26.97 -35.79
CA PRO A 84 30.68 26.07 -36.14
C PRO A 84 31.10 24.62 -36.34
N ARG A 85 30.36 23.69 -35.72
CA ARG A 85 30.46 22.25 -36.00
C ARG A 85 29.60 21.88 -37.21
N GLN A 86 30.22 21.16 -38.13
CA GLN A 86 29.63 20.60 -39.34
C GLN A 86 28.62 19.48 -38.98
N GLN A 87 27.48 19.48 -39.65
CA GLN A 87 26.48 18.40 -39.60
C GLN A 87 26.93 17.22 -40.47
N PRO A 88 26.74 15.96 -40.04
CA PRO A 88 26.61 14.84 -40.94
C PRO A 88 25.14 14.58 -41.28
N ALA A 89 24.89 14.44 -42.57
CA ALA A 89 23.59 14.13 -43.17
C ALA A 89 23.14 12.67 -42.93
N TYR A 90 21.83 12.52 -43.04
CA TYR A 90 20.99 11.32 -43.04
C TYR A 90 21.60 10.03 -43.64
N GLY A 91 21.40 8.92 -42.92
CA GLY A 91 21.50 7.55 -43.43
C GLY A 91 20.46 6.65 -42.76
N ALA A 92 19.50 6.13 -43.53
CA ALA A 92 18.45 5.23 -43.06
C ALA A 92 18.98 3.79 -42.85
N PRO A 93 18.45 3.03 -41.89
CA PRO A 93 18.80 1.61 -41.75
C PRO A 93 18.07 0.73 -42.80
N PRO A 94 18.70 -0.37 -43.26
CA PRO A 94 18.19 -1.20 -44.35
C PRO A 94 16.99 -2.08 -43.94
N GLN A 95 16.06 -2.22 -44.89
CA GLN A 95 14.88 -3.10 -44.85
C GLN A 95 15.27 -4.58 -45.05
N PRO A 96 14.60 -5.54 -44.41
CA PRO A 96 14.75 -6.97 -44.71
C PRO A 96 14.05 -7.35 -46.03
N PRO A 97 14.57 -8.34 -46.79
CA PRO A 97 14.01 -8.70 -48.08
C PRO A 97 12.67 -9.43 -47.96
N TYR A 98 11.68 -8.93 -48.68
CA TYR A 98 10.39 -9.56 -48.94
C TYR A 98 10.57 -10.80 -49.83
N GLY A 99 10.15 -11.98 -49.35
CA GLY A 99 9.97 -13.18 -50.16
C GLY A 99 8.56 -13.24 -50.76
N ALA A 100 8.48 -13.46 -52.07
CA ALA A 100 7.24 -13.66 -52.84
C ALA A 100 6.68 -15.10 -52.67
N PRO A 101 5.39 -15.34 -52.95
CA PRO A 101 4.70 -16.59 -52.65
C PRO A 101 4.75 -17.59 -53.82
N PRO A 102 4.72 -18.92 -53.57
CA PRO A 102 4.40 -19.87 -54.63
C PRO A 102 2.90 -20.21 -54.65
N GLN A 103 2.26 -19.96 -55.80
CA GLN A 103 0.98 -20.56 -56.17
C GLN A 103 1.18 -22.02 -56.62
N GLY A 104 0.13 -22.81 -56.44
CA GLY A 104 0.17 -24.27 -56.33
C GLY A 104 0.19 -25.08 -57.61
N GLN A 105 0.34 -26.40 -57.42
CA GLN A 105 -0.13 -27.45 -58.33
C GLN A 105 -0.59 -28.67 -57.51
N GLN A 106 -1.77 -29.18 -57.84
CA GLN A 106 -2.33 -30.50 -57.49
C GLN A 106 -2.41 -31.35 -58.78
N PRO A 107 -2.77 -32.65 -58.75
CA PRO A 107 -2.39 -33.79 -57.87
C PRO A 107 -1.86 -34.99 -58.73
N PRO A 108 -1.68 -36.23 -58.20
CA PRO A 108 -2.79 -37.19 -58.25
C PRO A 108 -2.87 -38.23 -57.09
N TYR A 109 -3.99 -38.94 -57.10
CA TYR A 109 -4.53 -39.96 -56.19
C TYR A 109 -3.62 -41.16 -55.83
N GLY A 110 -3.83 -41.71 -54.62
CA GLY A 110 -3.86 -43.17 -54.41
C GLY A 110 -3.16 -43.72 -53.16
N GLN A 111 -3.94 -44.53 -52.41
CA GLN A 111 -3.56 -45.62 -51.49
C GLN A 111 -3.42 -45.32 -49.97
N GLN A 112 -4.13 -46.17 -49.20
CA GLN A 112 -4.27 -46.22 -47.73
C GLN A 112 -2.97 -46.64 -46.99
N PRO A 113 -2.91 -46.56 -45.65
CA PRO A 113 -3.22 -47.77 -44.87
C PRO A 113 -3.83 -47.60 -43.46
N ALA A 114 -4.58 -48.66 -43.09
CA ALA A 114 -4.61 -49.38 -41.81
C ALA A 114 -5.10 -48.73 -40.50
N TYR A 115 -6.21 -49.28 -40.01
CA TYR A 115 -6.82 -49.14 -38.69
C TYR A 115 -5.92 -49.63 -37.53
N GLY A 116 -5.79 -48.81 -36.49
CA GLY A 116 -5.34 -49.20 -35.15
C GLY A 116 -6.49 -49.10 -34.14
N ALA A 117 -6.68 -50.14 -33.34
CA ALA A 117 -7.79 -50.34 -32.41
C ALA A 117 -7.76 -49.40 -31.16
N PRO A 118 -8.92 -49.07 -30.56
CA PRO A 118 -8.98 -48.30 -29.31
C PRO A 118 -8.81 -49.22 -28.08
N PRO A 119 -8.22 -48.73 -26.97
CA PRO A 119 -8.12 -49.51 -25.74
C PRO A 119 -9.46 -49.61 -25.01
N GLN A 120 -9.72 -50.80 -24.46
CA GLN A 120 -10.95 -51.18 -23.77
C GLN A 120 -11.14 -50.44 -22.43
N GLN A 121 -12.33 -49.88 -22.24
CA GLN A 121 -12.82 -49.41 -20.94
C GLN A 121 -13.22 -50.61 -20.07
N ALA A 122 -12.60 -50.76 -18.90
CA ALA A 122 -13.06 -51.66 -17.86
C ALA A 122 -14.14 -50.96 -17.02
N TYR A 123 -15.36 -51.46 -17.09
CA TYR A 123 -16.45 -51.10 -16.18
C TYR A 123 -16.21 -51.72 -14.80
N GLY A 124 -16.07 -50.88 -13.77
CA GLY A 124 -16.06 -51.29 -12.38
C GLY A 124 -16.61 -50.15 -11.51
N ALA A 125 -17.85 -50.28 -11.06
CA ALA A 125 -18.46 -49.33 -10.13
C ALA A 125 -17.99 -49.61 -8.68
N PRO A 126 -17.51 -48.61 -7.92
CA PRO A 126 -17.42 -48.73 -6.48
C PRO A 126 -18.72 -48.25 -5.83
N GLN A 127 -19.38 -49.17 -5.13
CA GLN A 127 -20.46 -48.88 -4.18
C GLN A 127 -19.93 -47.96 -3.07
N GLN A 128 -20.58 -46.81 -2.86
CA GLN A 128 -20.31 -45.89 -1.76
C GLN A 128 -21.01 -46.37 -0.47
N PRO A 129 -20.33 -46.48 0.69
CA PRO A 129 -21.01 -46.67 1.96
C PRO A 129 -21.60 -45.32 2.40
N TYR A 130 -22.92 -45.31 2.64
CA TYR A 130 -23.61 -44.20 3.28
C TYR A 130 -23.10 -44.00 4.71
N GLY A 131 -22.69 -42.77 5.04
CA GLY A 131 -22.50 -42.31 6.43
C GLY A 131 -21.10 -41.82 6.77
N ALA A 132 -20.77 -40.59 6.35
CA ALA A 132 -19.73 -39.81 7.01
C ALA A 132 -20.18 -38.32 7.05
N PRO A 133 -20.08 -37.63 8.20
CA PRO A 133 -20.42 -36.23 8.31
C PRO A 133 -19.50 -35.39 7.39
N ALA A 134 -20.07 -34.37 6.75
CA ALA A 134 -19.35 -33.44 5.89
C ALA A 134 -18.14 -32.86 6.64
N ALA A 135 -16.95 -33.12 6.13
CA ALA A 135 -15.74 -32.45 6.60
C ALA A 135 -15.89 -30.94 6.36
N PRO A 136 -15.45 -30.07 7.30
CA PRO A 136 -15.42 -28.64 7.04
C PRO A 136 -14.52 -28.39 5.83
N TYR A 137 -15.00 -27.60 4.87
CA TYR A 137 -14.27 -27.24 3.65
C TYR A 137 -12.82 -26.86 3.98
N GLY A 138 -11.90 -27.79 3.73
CA GLY A 138 -10.48 -27.54 3.86
C GLY A 138 -10.09 -26.55 2.78
N GLN A 139 -9.59 -25.39 3.19
CA GLN A 139 -8.93 -24.44 2.30
C GLN A 139 -7.80 -25.18 1.57
N GLN A 140 -8.04 -25.60 0.33
CA GLN A 140 -6.98 -26.06 -0.55
C GLN A 140 -6.10 -24.84 -0.82
N SER A 141 -4.89 -24.84 -0.25
CA SER A 141 -3.92 -23.76 -0.41
C SER A 141 -3.44 -23.74 -1.86
N TYR A 142 -4.11 -22.98 -2.71
CA TYR A 142 -3.74 -22.82 -4.10
C TYR A 142 -2.67 -21.73 -4.25
N GLY A 143 -1.42 -22.18 -4.25
CA GLY A 143 -0.25 -21.35 -4.54
C GLY A 143 0.48 -20.82 -3.31
N PRO A 144 1.68 -20.24 -3.51
CA PRO A 144 2.41 -19.58 -2.45
C PRO A 144 1.63 -18.35 -1.95
N PRO A 145 1.78 -17.96 -0.68
CA PRO A 145 1.17 -16.74 -0.16
C PRO A 145 1.71 -15.51 -0.91
N ASP A 146 0.90 -14.46 -0.99
CA ASP A 146 1.31 -13.17 -1.53
C ASP A 146 2.55 -12.66 -0.77
N LEU A 147 3.46 -12.03 -1.51
CA LEU A 147 4.57 -11.31 -0.89
C LEU A 147 4.08 -9.92 -0.43
N PRO A 148 4.69 -9.33 0.63
CA PRO A 148 4.43 -7.94 0.97
C PRO A 148 4.73 -7.01 -0.21
N SER A 149 3.92 -5.96 -0.36
CA SER A 149 4.15 -4.89 -1.32
C SER A 149 5.53 -4.25 -1.16
N THR A 150 6.06 -3.65 -2.23
CA THR A 150 7.32 -2.88 -2.14
C THR A 150 7.21 -1.79 -1.06
N GLY A 151 8.20 -1.72 -0.16
CA GLY A 151 8.18 -0.83 1.01
C GLY A 151 7.45 -1.39 2.24
N TYR A 152 6.95 -2.64 2.20
CA TYR A 152 6.32 -3.32 3.34
C TYR A 152 7.23 -4.37 3.99
N VAL A 153 8.37 -4.67 3.37
CA VAL A 153 9.38 -5.59 3.92
C VAL A 153 10.26 -4.84 4.92
N VAL A 154 10.42 -5.40 6.13
CA VAL A 154 11.24 -4.81 7.20
C VAL A 154 12.25 -5.86 7.73
N PRO A 155 13.58 -5.61 7.65
CA PRO A 155 14.22 -4.44 7.04
C PRO A 155 14.04 -4.43 5.50
N PRO A 156 14.04 -3.24 4.87
CA PRO A 156 13.91 -3.12 3.43
C PRO A 156 15.07 -3.82 2.71
N PRO A 157 14.83 -4.40 1.51
CA PRO A 157 15.90 -5.03 0.74
C PRO A 157 16.93 -3.98 0.28
N PRO A 158 18.22 -4.36 0.20
CA PRO A 158 19.25 -3.45 -0.28
C PRO A 158 19.05 -3.13 -1.77
N ILE A 159 19.29 -1.88 -2.15
CA ILE A 159 19.30 -1.42 -3.54
C ILE A 159 20.65 -0.78 -3.88
N GLN A 160 21.01 -0.82 -5.17
CA GLN A 160 22.22 -0.14 -5.68
C GLN A 160 21.91 1.33 -6.01
N TRP A 161 21.56 2.10 -4.98
CA TRP A 161 21.32 3.54 -5.07
C TRP A 161 21.94 4.22 -3.85
N ASP A 162 22.57 5.38 -4.04
CA ASP A 162 23.21 6.15 -2.97
C ASP A 162 22.42 7.43 -2.68
N GLY A 163 21.93 7.55 -1.44
CA GLY A 163 21.17 8.70 -0.95
C GLY A 163 22.02 9.84 -0.39
N ALA A 164 23.35 9.72 -0.39
CA ALA A 164 24.27 10.69 0.19
C ALA A 164 24.09 12.12 -0.36
N SER A 165 24.03 12.27 -1.68
CA SER A 165 23.87 13.58 -2.32
C SER A 165 22.56 14.24 -1.93
N ASP A 166 21.47 13.47 -1.96
CA ASP A 166 20.14 13.96 -1.62
C ASP A 166 20.04 14.30 -0.13
N ALA A 167 20.64 13.49 0.74
CA ALA A 167 20.74 13.79 2.16
C ALA A 167 21.43 15.14 2.44
N ARG A 168 22.52 15.46 1.73
CA ARG A 168 23.18 16.78 1.85
C ARG A 168 22.32 17.91 1.30
N ALA A 169 21.64 17.69 0.18
CA ALA A 169 20.74 18.68 -0.41
C ALA A 169 19.60 19.03 0.55
N LEU A 170 18.94 18.02 1.12
CA LEU A 170 17.88 18.21 2.13
C LEU A 170 18.41 18.95 3.37
N ARG A 171 19.58 18.55 3.89
CA ARG A 171 20.14 19.23 5.06
C ARG A 171 20.45 20.68 4.77
N LYS A 172 20.97 20.98 3.58
CA LYS A 172 21.26 22.35 3.14
C LYS A 172 19.99 23.18 2.99
N ALA A 173 18.92 22.59 2.45
CA ALA A 173 17.62 23.23 2.28
C ALA A 173 16.96 23.61 3.63
N MET A 174 17.22 22.84 4.68
CA MET A 174 16.74 23.08 6.05
C MET A 174 17.81 23.74 6.95
N LYS A 175 18.76 24.50 6.40
CA LYS A 175 19.82 25.16 7.20
C LYS A 175 19.74 26.67 7.07
N GLY A 176 19.58 27.33 8.21
CA GLY A 176 19.67 28.78 8.31
C GLY A 176 18.32 29.37 8.69
N PHE A 177 18.06 30.60 8.25
CA PHE A 177 16.77 31.24 8.45
C PHE A 177 15.87 30.95 7.24
N GLY A 178 14.72 30.33 7.48
CA GLY A 178 13.81 29.84 6.45
C GLY A 178 14.22 28.46 5.89
N THR A 179 13.32 27.92 5.08
CA THR A 179 13.46 26.61 4.43
C THR A 179 13.48 26.81 2.92
N ASP A 180 14.23 25.99 2.18
CA ASP A 180 14.14 25.93 0.71
C ASP A 180 13.15 24.82 0.31
N GLU A 181 11.85 25.14 0.34
CA GLU A 181 10.76 24.20 0.07
C GLU A 181 10.88 23.60 -1.34
N LYS A 182 11.34 24.39 -2.33
CA LYS A 182 11.52 23.92 -3.71
C LYS A 182 12.53 22.78 -3.80
N THR A 183 13.65 22.90 -3.10
CA THR A 183 14.65 21.83 -3.04
C THR A 183 14.09 20.61 -2.31
N LEU A 184 13.36 20.78 -1.20
CA LEU A 184 12.72 19.67 -0.49
C LEU A 184 11.75 18.90 -1.39
N ILE A 185 10.84 19.61 -2.05
CA ILE A 185 9.88 19.04 -2.99
C ILE A 185 10.62 18.28 -4.09
N HIS A 186 11.53 18.95 -4.80
CA HIS A 186 12.23 18.35 -5.94
C HIS A 186 12.96 17.06 -5.58
N VAL A 187 13.65 17.03 -4.43
CA VAL A 187 14.38 15.85 -3.99
C VAL A 187 13.43 14.73 -3.57
N LEU A 188 12.34 15.02 -2.85
CA LEU A 188 11.51 14.00 -2.22
C LEU A 188 10.46 13.39 -3.17
N VAL A 189 9.77 14.20 -3.97
CA VAL A 189 8.63 13.73 -4.79
C VAL A 189 9.00 12.77 -5.92
N SER A 190 10.29 12.54 -6.16
CA SER A 190 10.79 11.61 -7.17
C SER A 190 11.15 10.23 -6.62
N LYS A 191 11.20 10.08 -5.29
CA LYS A 191 11.75 8.90 -4.60
C LYS A 191 10.77 7.74 -4.58
N ASP A 192 11.25 6.56 -4.97
CA ASP A 192 10.47 5.34 -4.80
C ASP A 192 10.50 4.80 -3.36
N ALA A 193 9.69 3.77 -3.13
CA ALA A 193 9.49 3.13 -1.84
C ALA A 193 10.78 2.57 -1.19
N LEU A 194 11.79 2.19 -1.97
CA LEU A 194 13.05 1.66 -1.44
C LEU A 194 14.11 2.76 -1.32
N GLN A 195 14.14 3.71 -2.26
CA GLN A 195 15.03 4.87 -2.22
C GLN A 195 14.80 5.74 -0.98
N VAL A 196 13.55 5.90 -0.54
CA VAL A 196 13.26 6.72 0.64
C VAL A 196 13.85 6.13 1.93
N ASP A 197 13.91 4.79 2.03
CA ASP A 197 14.57 4.12 3.15
C ASP A 197 16.08 4.35 3.14
N VAL A 198 16.71 4.22 1.97
CA VAL A 198 18.14 4.51 1.80
C VAL A 198 18.44 5.98 2.09
N LEU A 199 17.59 6.89 1.65
CA LEU A 199 17.72 8.33 1.89
C LEU A 199 17.67 8.66 3.39
N ARG A 200 16.72 8.09 4.14
CA ARG A 200 16.65 8.25 5.60
C ARG A 200 17.91 7.74 6.29
N ALA A 201 18.38 6.57 5.88
CA ALA A 201 19.61 5.98 6.44
C ALA A 201 20.85 6.84 6.14
N ALA A 202 20.97 7.35 4.91
CA ALA A 202 22.04 8.25 4.49
C ALA A 202 21.99 9.57 5.27
N TYR A 203 20.81 10.18 5.43
CA TYR A 203 20.62 11.41 6.19
C TYR A 203 21.06 11.24 7.65
N LYS A 204 20.66 10.14 8.29
CA LYS A 204 21.09 9.82 9.65
C LYS A 204 22.60 9.61 9.75
N LYS A 205 23.19 8.89 8.80
CA LYS A 205 24.63 8.60 8.77
C LYS A 205 25.47 9.86 8.60
N GLU A 206 25.08 10.75 7.68
CA GLU A 206 25.87 11.94 7.36
C GLU A 206 25.71 13.06 8.38
N HIS A 207 24.50 13.24 8.92
CA HIS A 207 24.19 14.41 9.74
C HIS A 207 23.93 14.07 11.21
N GLY A 208 23.76 12.79 11.57
CA GLY A 208 23.38 12.36 12.92
C GLY A 208 21.94 12.70 13.31
N ARG A 209 21.15 13.27 12.38
CA ARG A 209 19.79 13.78 12.60
C ARG A 209 18.71 12.86 12.02
N ASP A 210 17.47 13.06 12.43
CA ASP A 210 16.32 12.33 11.91
C ASP A 210 15.63 13.16 10.82
N LEU A 211 15.49 12.61 9.62
CA LEU A 211 14.95 13.36 8.49
C LEU A 211 13.46 13.71 8.67
N ILE A 212 12.68 12.81 9.29
CA ILE A 212 11.25 13.06 9.55
C ILE A 212 11.12 14.20 10.56
N ALA A 213 11.90 14.15 11.64
CA ALA A 213 11.91 15.19 12.66
C ALA A 213 12.33 16.55 12.10
N ASP A 214 13.37 16.58 11.27
CA ASP A 214 13.86 17.82 10.66
C ASP A 214 12.79 18.43 9.74
N ILE A 215 12.14 17.63 8.88
CA ILE A 215 11.06 18.14 8.01
C ILE A 215 9.89 18.67 8.85
N ALA A 216 9.48 17.93 9.89
CA ALA A 216 8.38 18.35 10.77
C ALA A 216 8.68 19.64 11.56
N SER A 217 9.96 19.97 11.79
CA SER A 217 10.34 21.22 12.45
C SER A 217 10.52 22.41 11.50
N GLU A 218 10.72 22.15 10.20
CA GLU A 218 11.13 23.15 9.21
C GLU A 218 10.01 23.49 8.20
N CYS A 219 8.98 22.66 8.12
CA CYS A 219 7.80 22.83 7.27
C CYS A 219 6.54 22.94 8.12
N GLY A 220 5.45 23.43 7.53
CA GLY A 220 4.14 23.45 8.16
C GLY A 220 3.00 23.21 7.16
N GLY A 221 1.82 22.88 7.68
CA GLY A 221 0.59 22.75 6.89
C GLY A 221 0.62 21.59 5.89
N ASN A 222 -0.14 21.71 4.80
CA ASN A 222 -0.31 20.61 3.84
C ASN A 222 0.98 20.22 3.11
N LEU A 223 1.93 21.15 2.95
CA LEU A 223 3.25 20.83 2.39
C LEU A 223 3.99 19.84 3.29
N GLU A 224 4.05 20.14 4.60
CA GLU A 224 4.68 19.26 5.59
C GLU A 224 4.09 17.85 5.50
N GLU A 225 2.76 17.73 5.45
CA GLU A 225 2.08 16.43 5.39
C GLU A 225 2.44 15.62 4.13
N VAL A 226 2.56 16.26 2.96
CA VAL A 226 3.01 15.57 1.74
C VAL A 226 4.45 15.06 1.89
N LEU A 227 5.36 15.92 2.35
CA LEU A 227 6.77 15.55 2.49
C LEU A 227 6.98 14.46 3.54
N LEU A 228 6.26 14.54 4.67
CA LEU A 228 6.27 13.50 5.70
C LEU A 228 5.65 12.20 5.21
N ALA A 229 4.57 12.23 4.42
CA ALA A 229 3.99 11.03 3.83
C ALA A 229 4.97 10.30 2.91
N ILE A 230 5.75 11.05 2.13
CA ILE A 230 6.81 10.48 1.29
C ILE A 230 7.91 9.89 2.18
N VAL A 231 8.48 10.68 3.11
CA VAL A 231 9.66 10.27 3.90
C VAL A 231 9.35 9.15 4.90
N ARG A 232 8.12 9.03 5.39
CA ARG A 232 7.70 7.86 6.18
C ARG A 232 7.83 6.57 5.36
N GLY A 233 7.59 6.63 4.06
CA GLY A 233 7.52 5.48 3.16
C GLY A 233 6.18 4.75 3.27
N PRO A 234 5.90 3.78 2.38
CA PRO A 234 4.55 3.25 2.19
C PRO A 234 3.92 2.65 3.47
N LEU A 235 4.59 1.69 4.09
CA LEU A 235 4.05 0.96 5.23
C LEU A 235 3.89 1.85 6.49
N ALA A 236 4.86 2.72 6.75
CA ALA A 236 4.79 3.62 7.89
C ALA A 236 3.75 4.72 7.71
N GLN A 237 3.57 5.22 6.48
CA GLN A 237 2.50 6.16 6.19
C GLN A 237 1.13 5.51 6.37
N ASP A 238 0.94 4.26 5.93
CA ASP A 238 -0.31 3.53 6.18
C ASP A 238 -0.62 3.39 7.68
N CYS A 239 0.39 3.08 8.49
CA CYS A 239 0.22 3.03 9.96
C CYS A 239 -0.14 4.41 10.54
N HIS A 240 0.46 5.48 10.02
CA HIS A 240 0.16 6.86 10.43
C HIS A 240 -1.26 7.29 10.03
N VAL A 241 -1.70 6.96 8.82
CA VAL A 241 -3.06 7.23 8.33
C VAL A 241 -4.11 6.50 9.18
N LEU A 242 -3.86 5.24 9.54
CA LEU A 242 -4.74 4.50 10.46
C LEU A 242 -4.79 5.15 11.83
N ARG A 243 -3.62 5.45 12.41
CA ARG A 243 -3.54 6.02 13.77
C ARG A 243 -4.28 7.35 13.86
N THR A 244 -4.05 8.24 12.89
CA THR A 244 -4.67 9.57 12.84
C THR A 244 -6.13 9.52 12.42
N GLY A 245 -6.51 8.60 11.54
CA GLY A 245 -7.92 8.36 11.17
C GLY A 245 -8.77 7.80 12.32
N MET A 246 -8.14 7.17 13.30
CA MET A 246 -8.75 6.67 14.54
C MET A 246 -8.46 7.58 15.75
N ALA A 247 -7.84 8.75 15.55
CA ALA A 247 -7.54 9.67 16.63
C ALA A 247 -8.61 10.77 16.73
N GLY A 248 -9.13 11.01 17.93
CA GLY A 248 -9.98 12.16 18.21
C GLY A 248 -11.49 11.86 18.11
N PRO A 249 -12.35 12.89 18.05
CA PRO A 249 -13.78 12.70 17.99
C PRO A 249 -14.21 12.20 16.60
N GLY A 250 -14.68 10.96 16.53
CA GLY A 250 -15.12 10.31 15.29
C GLY A 250 -13.99 9.51 14.64
N THR A 251 -14.32 8.85 13.52
CA THR A 251 -13.38 8.07 12.72
C THR A 251 -13.37 8.62 11.30
N ASP A 252 -12.22 8.60 10.61
CA ASP A 252 -12.16 8.80 9.17
C ASP A 252 -12.14 7.44 8.47
N GLU A 253 -13.32 6.86 8.26
CA GLU A 253 -13.40 5.55 7.67
C GLU A 253 -13.07 5.55 6.15
N GLU A 254 -12.95 6.72 5.49
CA GLU A 254 -12.38 6.77 4.13
C GLU A 254 -10.88 6.48 4.17
N ALA A 255 -10.17 7.04 5.14
CA ALA A 255 -8.76 6.73 5.36
C ALA A 255 -8.55 5.25 5.73
N LEU A 256 -9.43 4.68 6.56
CA LEU A 256 -9.38 3.24 6.87
C LEU A 256 -9.67 2.38 5.63
N ASN A 257 -10.65 2.78 4.81
CA ASN A 257 -10.98 2.11 3.55
C ASN A 257 -9.75 2.07 2.63
N ASP A 258 -9.13 3.24 2.42
CA ASP A 258 -7.96 3.38 1.56
C ASP A 258 -6.82 2.48 2.05
N VAL A 259 -6.57 2.41 3.36
CA VAL A 259 -5.46 1.62 3.92
C VAL A 259 -5.72 0.11 3.90
N LEU A 260 -6.89 -0.34 4.35
CA LEU A 260 -7.13 -1.74 4.70
C LEU A 260 -7.83 -2.53 3.60
N LEU A 261 -8.75 -1.92 2.84
CA LEU A 261 -9.59 -2.68 1.91
C LEU A 261 -8.81 -3.10 0.66
N GLY A 262 -8.96 -4.37 0.29
CA GLY A 262 -8.29 -4.94 -0.89
C GLY A 262 -6.79 -5.20 -0.70
N ARG A 263 -6.27 -5.10 0.52
CA ARG A 263 -4.88 -5.49 0.85
C ARG A 263 -4.70 -7.01 0.82
N SER A 264 -3.49 -7.45 0.47
CA SER A 264 -3.08 -8.84 0.63
C SER A 264 -2.92 -9.21 2.10
N ASN A 265 -2.95 -10.51 2.40
CA ASN A 265 -2.72 -10.99 3.77
C ASN A 265 -1.33 -10.58 4.29
N ALA A 266 -0.32 -10.60 3.42
CA ALA A 266 1.04 -10.19 3.74
C ALA A 266 1.14 -8.69 4.06
N ASP A 267 0.44 -7.83 3.32
CA ASP A 267 0.37 -6.39 3.63
C ASP A 267 -0.34 -6.15 4.96
N ILE A 268 -1.48 -6.81 5.21
CA ILE A 268 -2.21 -6.70 6.49
C ILE A 268 -1.33 -7.15 7.65
N ALA A 269 -0.59 -8.24 7.51
CA ALA A 269 0.35 -8.71 8.52
C ALA A 269 1.44 -7.67 8.81
N ALA A 270 2.07 -7.11 7.76
CA ALA A 270 3.08 -6.07 7.89
C ALA A 270 2.54 -4.80 8.58
N ILE A 271 1.34 -4.35 8.22
CA ILE A 271 0.64 -3.22 8.86
C ILE A 271 0.44 -3.51 10.34
N LYS A 272 -0.14 -4.65 10.71
CA LYS A 272 -0.38 -5.01 12.12
C LYS A 272 0.91 -5.05 12.93
N THR A 273 1.97 -5.63 12.36
CA THR A 273 3.28 -5.71 13.01
C THR A 273 3.88 -4.33 13.23
N LEU A 274 3.93 -3.47 12.21
CA LEU A 274 4.53 -2.14 12.37
C LEU A 274 3.67 -1.26 13.26
N TYR A 275 2.34 -1.25 13.10
CA TYR A 275 1.41 -0.48 13.93
C TYR A 275 1.62 -0.80 15.42
N THR A 276 1.68 -2.09 15.76
CA THR A 276 1.92 -2.55 17.14
C THR A 276 3.29 -2.12 17.66
N LYS A 277 4.33 -2.25 16.83
CA LYS A 277 5.68 -1.83 17.18
C LYS A 277 5.76 -0.32 17.42
N THR A 278 5.05 0.45 16.62
CA THR A 278 5.17 1.91 16.56
C THR A 278 4.35 2.60 17.63
N TYR A 279 3.07 2.27 17.72
CA TYR A 279 2.15 2.93 18.65
C TYR A 279 2.03 2.19 19.98
N ARG A 280 2.56 0.97 20.10
CA ARG A 280 2.36 0.09 21.27
C ARG A 280 0.88 -0.20 21.52
N ARG A 281 0.10 -0.28 20.43
CA ARG A 281 -1.34 -0.54 20.41
C ARG A 281 -1.66 -1.71 19.50
N ASN A 282 -2.78 -2.38 19.73
CA ASN A 282 -3.24 -3.45 18.86
C ASN A 282 -4.24 -2.89 17.84
N LEU A 283 -3.98 -3.04 16.54
CA LEU A 283 -4.84 -2.49 15.48
C LEU A 283 -6.28 -3.02 15.54
N GLU A 284 -6.48 -4.31 15.84
CA GLU A 284 -7.84 -4.86 15.95
C GLU A 284 -8.58 -4.29 17.16
N ALA A 285 -7.89 -4.08 18.27
CA ALA A 285 -8.47 -3.47 19.47
C ALA A 285 -8.85 -2.01 19.21
N ASP A 286 -8.02 -1.25 18.49
CA ASP A 286 -8.32 0.12 18.11
C ASP A 286 -9.52 0.19 17.15
N LEU A 287 -9.58 -0.69 16.14
CA LEU A 287 -10.74 -0.77 15.24
C LEU A 287 -12.04 -1.11 16.01
N LYS A 288 -11.96 -1.96 17.03
CA LYS A 288 -13.10 -2.28 17.91
C LYS A 288 -13.53 -1.12 18.80
N SER A 289 -12.62 -0.23 19.18
CA SER A 289 -12.97 0.92 20.03
C SER A 289 -13.57 2.06 19.21
N GLU A 290 -13.07 2.28 17.98
CA GLU A 290 -13.47 3.41 17.16
C GLU A 290 -14.70 3.14 16.28
N LEU A 291 -14.87 1.90 15.82
CA LEU A 291 -15.97 1.53 14.93
C LEU A 291 -17.11 0.86 15.70
N SER A 292 -18.29 0.83 15.09
CA SER A 292 -19.45 0.16 15.67
C SER A 292 -20.18 -0.76 14.68
N MET A 293 -20.94 -1.69 15.26
CA MET A 293 -21.93 -2.52 14.56
C MET A 293 -21.33 -3.27 13.35
N LYS A 294 -21.89 -3.05 12.16
CA LYS A 294 -21.53 -3.77 10.94
C LYS A 294 -20.21 -3.28 10.34
N THR A 295 -19.89 -1.99 10.50
CA THR A 295 -18.62 -1.41 10.05
C THR A 295 -17.46 -2.02 10.81
N GLU A 296 -17.56 -2.11 12.14
CA GLU A 296 -16.58 -2.80 12.99
C GLU A 296 -16.36 -4.25 12.51
N ARG A 297 -17.45 -5.02 12.35
CA ARG A 297 -17.37 -6.42 11.87
C ARG A 297 -16.72 -6.53 10.50
N HIS A 298 -17.04 -5.61 9.57
CA HIS A 298 -16.45 -5.61 8.23
C HIS A 298 -14.93 -5.43 8.29
N PHE A 299 -14.44 -4.41 8.99
CA PHE A 299 -13.01 -4.18 9.13
C PHE A 299 -12.30 -5.32 9.86
N LEU A 300 -12.94 -5.94 10.87
CA LEU A 300 -12.39 -7.12 11.54
C LEU A 300 -12.26 -8.34 10.61
N MET A 301 -13.19 -8.54 9.68
CA MET A 301 -13.03 -9.58 8.64
C MET A 301 -11.81 -9.30 7.77
N VAL A 302 -11.55 -8.04 7.44
CA VAL A 302 -10.41 -7.63 6.60
C VAL A 302 -9.08 -7.81 7.34
N VAL A 303 -8.97 -7.29 8.57
CA VAL A 303 -7.71 -7.37 9.34
C VAL A 303 -7.44 -8.75 9.95
N ALA A 304 -8.38 -9.68 9.85
CA ALA A 304 -8.13 -11.09 10.10
C ALA A 304 -7.08 -11.67 9.12
N GLY A 305 -6.94 -11.09 7.93
CA GLY A 305 -5.91 -11.47 6.96
C GLY A 305 -6.09 -12.90 6.44
N THR A 306 -7.34 -13.27 6.12
CA THR A 306 -7.73 -14.60 5.62
C THR A 306 -8.30 -14.55 4.19
N ARG A 307 -7.91 -13.54 3.42
CA ARG A 307 -8.30 -13.40 2.01
C ARG A 307 -7.70 -14.53 1.19
N ALA A 308 -8.41 -15.03 0.17
CA ALA A 308 -7.80 -15.90 -0.81
C ALA A 308 -6.66 -15.17 -1.52
N GLU A 309 -5.49 -15.80 -1.56
CA GLU A 309 -4.26 -15.25 -2.15
C GLU A 309 -4.45 -14.90 -3.62
N SER A 310 -3.66 -13.97 -4.13
CA SER A 310 -3.76 -13.51 -5.52
C SER A 310 -3.45 -14.62 -6.53
N SER A 311 -2.69 -15.66 -6.13
CA SER A 311 -2.42 -16.85 -6.92
C SER A 311 -3.57 -17.86 -6.98
N ALA A 312 -4.60 -17.70 -6.15
CA ALA A 312 -5.71 -18.65 -6.09
C ALA A 312 -6.50 -18.62 -7.42
N PRO A 313 -6.75 -19.79 -8.05
CA PRO A 313 -7.50 -19.86 -9.29
C PRO A 313 -8.95 -19.47 -9.05
N VAL A 314 -9.60 -18.97 -10.11
CA VAL A 314 -11.05 -18.76 -10.09
C VAL A 314 -11.74 -20.11 -10.05
N VAL A 315 -12.63 -20.31 -9.07
CA VAL A 315 -13.40 -21.56 -8.88
C VAL A 315 -14.83 -21.33 -9.37
N PRO A 316 -15.24 -21.85 -10.55
CA PRO A 316 -16.53 -21.54 -11.15
C PRO A 316 -17.73 -21.89 -10.28
N GLN A 317 -17.71 -23.03 -9.59
CA GLN A 317 -18.80 -23.44 -8.70
C GLN A 317 -18.98 -22.46 -7.54
N GLN A 318 -17.87 -21.94 -6.99
CA GLN A 318 -17.92 -20.91 -5.95
C GLN A 318 -18.39 -19.56 -6.51
N VAL A 319 -18.06 -19.22 -7.77
CA VAL A 319 -18.60 -18.02 -8.43
C VAL A 319 -20.13 -18.12 -8.51
N GLU A 320 -20.66 -19.26 -8.98
CA GLU A 320 -22.10 -19.48 -9.07
C GLU A 320 -22.80 -19.41 -7.71
N GLN A 321 -22.19 -20.01 -6.68
CA GLN A 321 -22.69 -19.95 -5.31
C GLN A 321 -22.68 -18.52 -4.76
N ASP A 322 -21.55 -17.82 -4.85
CA ASP A 322 -21.40 -16.45 -4.33
C ASP A 322 -22.38 -15.50 -5.04
N VAL A 323 -22.59 -15.65 -6.36
CA VAL A 323 -23.61 -14.87 -7.10
C VAL A 323 -25.02 -15.12 -6.56
N LEU A 324 -25.38 -16.39 -6.30
CA LEU A 324 -26.69 -16.73 -5.73
C LEU A 324 -26.84 -16.20 -4.30
N GLU A 325 -25.80 -16.29 -3.48
CA GLU A 325 -25.78 -15.79 -2.10
C GLU A 325 -25.90 -14.28 -2.06
N ILE A 326 -25.16 -13.54 -2.89
CA ILE A 326 -25.30 -12.09 -3.01
C ILE A 326 -26.71 -11.72 -3.43
N TYR A 327 -27.29 -12.38 -4.44
CA TYR A 327 -28.66 -12.10 -4.86
C TYR A 327 -29.66 -12.32 -3.71
N LYS A 328 -29.59 -13.46 -3.01
CA LYS A 328 -30.45 -13.74 -1.84
C LYS A 328 -30.24 -12.75 -0.69
N ALA A 329 -29.02 -12.25 -0.52
CA ALA A 329 -28.68 -11.26 0.49
C ALA A 329 -29.15 -9.85 0.14
N THR A 330 -29.46 -9.58 -1.13
CA THR A 330 -29.82 -8.25 -1.65
C THR A 330 -31.24 -8.30 -2.22
N GLU A 331 -31.36 -8.33 -3.55
CA GLU A 331 -32.62 -8.19 -4.29
C GLU A 331 -33.58 -9.38 -4.11
N GLY A 332 -33.10 -10.51 -3.60
CA GLY A 332 -33.88 -11.73 -3.39
C GLY A 332 -34.74 -11.74 -2.13
N LYS A 333 -34.75 -10.67 -1.33
CA LYS A 333 -35.54 -10.57 -0.10
C LYS A 333 -35.88 -9.11 0.23
N THR A 334 -36.73 -8.90 1.24
CA THR A 334 -36.93 -7.57 1.84
C THR A 334 -35.81 -7.27 2.83
N GLY A 335 -35.07 -6.19 2.59
CA GLY A 335 -33.90 -5.78 3.39
C GLY A 335 -32.61 -6.50 2.97
N THR A 336 -31.46 -6.11 3.55
CA THR A 336 -30.13 -6.55 3.06
C THR A 336 -29.35 -7.34 4.11
N ASP A 337 -28.78 -8.50 3.74
CA ASP A 337 -27.74 -9.18 4.55
C ASP A 337 -26.37 -8.58 4.26
N GLU A 338 -26.11 -7.43 4.86
CA GLU A 338 -24.87 -6.68 4.60
C GLU A 338 -23.61 -7.48 4.98
N LEU A 339 -23.67 -8.32 6.02
CA LEU A 339 -22.50 -9.06 6.50
C LEU A 339 -22.11 -10.20 5.56
N LEU A 340 -23.08 -10.84 4.88
CA LEU A 340 -22.75 -11.86 3.87
C LEU A 340 -22.01 -11.23 2.68
N VAL A 341 -22.47 -10.06 2.20
CA VAL A 341 -21.80 -9.34 1.11
C VAL A 341 -20.40 -8.89 1.53
N CYS A 342 -20.25 -8.38 2.77
CA CYS A 342 -18.95 -8.08 3.36
C CYS A 342 -18.02 -9.30 3.37
N GLN A 343 -18.50 -10.45 3.85
CA GLN A 343 -17.71 -11.67 3.96
C GLN A 343 -17.21 -12.14 2.59
N ILE A 344 -18.07 -12.12 1.57
CA ILE A 344 -17.69 -12.52 0.21
C ILE A 344 -16.63 -11.55 -0.34
N LEU A 345 -16.87 -10.23 -0.31
CA LEU A 345 -15.93 -9.27 -0.89
C LEU A 345 -14.61 -9.15 -0.11
N SER A 346 -14.59 -9.48 1.19
CA SER A 346 -13.37 -9.47 2.01
C SER A 346 -12.55 -10.76 1.93
N SER A 347 -13.16 -11.90 1.60
CA SER A 347 -12.49 -13.22 1.64
C SER A 347 -12.07 -13.74 0.27
N ARG A 348 -12.68 -13.30 -0.82
CA ARG A 348 -12.35 -13.77 -2.18
C ARG A 348 -11.17 -12.99 -2.78
N SER A 349 -10.44 -13.64 -3.70
CA SER A 349 -9.39 -12.99 -4.48
C SER A 349 -9.99 -12.02 -5.51
N ASP A 350 -9.20 -11.07 -6.02
CA ASP A 350 -9.68 -10.10 -7.00
C ASP A 350 -10.19 -10.78 -8.28
N ALA A 351 -9.50 -11.83 -8.73
CA ALA A 351 -9.92 -12.61 -9.89
C ALA A 351 -11.30 -13.27 -9.66
N GLN A 352 -11.53 -13.81 -8.47
CA GLN A 352 -12.80 -14.42 -8.09
C GLN A 352 -13.92 -13.36 -7.98
N ILE A 353 -13.67 -12.22 -7.33
CA ILE A 353 -14.65 -11.12 -7.22
C ILE A 353 -15.03 -10.58 -8.60
N LYS A 354 -14.05 -10.41 -9.50
CA LYS A 354 -14.30 -9.98 -10.88
C LYS A 354 -15.17 -10.99 -11.64
N ALA A 355 -14.94 -12.29 -11.47
CA ALA A 355 -15.78 -13.33 -12.06
C ALA A 355 -17.20 -13.31 -11.48
N VAL A 356 -17.35 -13.12 -10.17
CA VAL A 356 -18.66 -12.96 -9.50
C VAL A 356 -19.41 -11.75 -10.06
N ALA A 357 -18.76 -10.60 -10.18
CA ALA A 357 -19.36 -9.39 -10.74
C ALA A 357 -19.85 -9.61 -12.18
N GLY A 358 -19.02 -10.23 -13.03
CA GLY A 358 -19.38 -10.52 -14.42
C GLY A 358 -20.54 -11.51 -14.56
N LEU A 359 -20.53 -12.61 -13.77
CA LEU A 359 -21.61 -13.58 -13.80
C LEU A 359 -22.92 -13.01 -13.22
N TYR A 360 -22.83 -12.19 -12.17
CA TYR A 360 -23.99 -11.50 -11.60
C TYR A 360 -24.70 -10.65 -12.67
N GLU A 361 -23.95 -9.82 -13.39
CA GLU A 361 -24.49 -8.97 -14.45
C GLU A 361 -25.09 -9.79 -15.61
N GLN A 362 -24.43 -10.89 -15.99
CA GLN A 362 -24.96 -11.80 -17.01
C GLN A 362 -26.31 -12.40 -16.60
N LYS A 363 -26.44 -12.83 -15.34
CA LYS A 363 -27.61 -13.57 -14.82
C LYS A 363 -28.79 -12.66 -14.52
N TYR A 364 -28.54 -11.50 -13.93
CA TYR A 364 -29.58 -10.59 -13.43
C TYR A 364 -29.77 -9.33 -14.28
N ARG A 365 -28.95 -9.15 -15.33
CA ARG A 365 -29.00 -7.98 -16.24
C ARG A 365 -28.85 -6.63 -15.52
N ARG A 366 -28.19 -6.66 -14.35
CA ARG A 366 -27.88 -5.49 -13.51
C ARG A 366 -26.48 -5.67 -12.96
N SER A 367 -25.64 -4.64 -13.06
CA SER A 367 -24.28 -4.71 -12.53
C SER A 367 -24.29 -4.82 -11.01
N LEU A 368 -23.34 -5.57 -10.45
CA LEU A 368 -23.19 -5.69 -8.99
C LEU A 368 -22.92 -4.32 -8.33
N GLU A 369 -22.21 -3.42 -9.01
CA GLU A 369 -22.03 -2.05 -8.55
C GLU A 369 -23.37 -1.30 -8.41
N ALA A 370 -24.29 -1.44 -9.38
CA ALA A 370 -25.60 -0.80 -9.30
C ALA A 370 -26.50 -1.39 -8.20
N VAL A 371 -26.29 -2.66 -7.82
CA VAL A 371 -26.97 -3.27 -6.67
C VAL A 371 -26.39 -2.75 -5.36
N ILE A 372 -25.07 -2.67 -5.23
CA ILE A 372 -24.44 -2.10 -4.02
C ILE A 372 -24.95 -0.67 -3.78
N LYS A 373 -25.03 0.16 -4.84
CA LYS A 373 -25.54 1.54 -4.73
C LYS A 373 -27.03 1.65 -4.37
N SER A 374 -27.86 0.62 -4.60
CA SER A 374 -29.28 0.67 -4.22
C SER A 374 -29.54 0.07 -2.84
N GLU A 375 -28.80 -0.98 -2.47
CA GLU A 375 -29.06 -1.76 -1.27
C GLU A 375 -28.26 -1.29 -0.05
N PHE A 376 -27.23 -0.47 -0.26
CA PHE A 376 -26.35 0.03 0.78
C PHE A 376 -26.28 1.55 0.71
N SER A 377 -25.89 2.17 1.84
CA SER A 377 -25.68 3.61 1.91
C SER A 377 -24.47 3.95 2.79
N GLY A 378 -24.01 5.18 2.72
CA GLY A 378 -23.03 5.74 3.66
C GLY A 378 -21.67 5.05 3.60
N HIS A 379 -21.14 4.64 4.76
CA HIS A 379 -19.80 4.00 4.82
C HIS A 379 -19.78 2.61 4.21
N MET A 380 -20.82 1.81 4.43
CA MET A 380 -20.84 0.43 3.96
C MET A 380 -20.89 0.38 2.42
N GLU A 381 -21.69 1.24 1.79
CA GLU A 381 -21.72 1.38 0.33
C GLU A 381 -20.31 1.70 -0.22
N ARG A 382 -19.64 2.71 0.34
CA ARG A 382 -18.29 3.11 -0.08
C ARG A 382 -17.26 2.00 0.11
N ALA A 383 -17.31 1.27 1.22
CA ALA A 383 -16.39 0.16 1.49
C ALA A 383 -16.56 -0.98 0.47
N LEU A 384 -17.80 -1.41 0.22
CA LEU A 384 -18.08 -2.49 -0.73
C LEU A 384 -17.78 -2.09 -2.17
N LEU A 385 -18.08 -0.84 -2.56
CA LEU A 385 -17.68 -0.30 -3.86
C LEU A 385 -16.16 -0.22 -3.99
N HIS A 386 -15.43 0.14 -2.93
CA HIS A 386 -13.98 0.14 -2.93
C HIS A 386 -13.45 -1.26 -3.23
N GLN A 387 -13.89 -2.29 -2.50
CA GLN A 387 -13.46 -3.68 -2.73
C GLN A 387 -13.84 -4.19 -4.12
N LEU A 388 -15.08 -3.99 -4.55
CA LEU A 388 -15.55 -4.42 -5.87
C LEU A 388 -14.70 -3.78 -6.98
N ARG A 389 -14.49 -2.47 -6.91
CA ARG A 389 -13.70 -1.74 -7.93
C ARG A 389 -12.21 -2.06 -7.85
N THR A 390 -11.71 -2.48 -6.69
CA THR A 390 -10.33 -3.02 -6.58
C THR A 390 -10.15 -4.22 -7.50
N ALA A 391 -11.14 -5.11 -7.51
CA ALA A 391 -11.13 -6.32 -8.31
C ALA A 391 -11.44 -6.07 -9.80
N THR A 392 -12.37 -5.16 -10.11
CA THR A 392 -12.85 -4.96 -11.49
C THR A 392 -12.01 -3.97 -12.28
N ASP A 393 -11.70 -2.80 -11.70
CA ASP A 393 -10.88 -1.74 -12.31
C ASP A 393 -10.23 -0.85 -11.24
N ARG A 394 -9.06 -1.28 -10.76
CA ARG A 394 -8.29 -0.57 -9.73
C ARG A 394 -7.87 0.83 -10.15
N ALA A 395 -7.60 1.07 -11.43
CA ALA A 395 -7.16 2.37 -11.91
C ALA A 395 -8.33 3.38 -11.92
N LEU A 396 -9.50 2.95 -12.39
CA LEU A 396 -10.71 3.76 -12.32
C LEU A 396 -11.14 3.99 -10.87
N ARG A 397 -11.03 2.99 -9.98
CA ARG A 397 -11.28 3.16 -8.54
C ARG A 397 -10.50 4.34 -7.99
N ASP A 398 -9.18 4.36 -8.19
CA ASP A 398 -8.31 5.39 -7.63
C ASP A 398 -8.55 6.76 -8.30
N ALA A 399 -8.89 6.78 -9.58
CA ALA A 399 -9.31 8.00 -10.27
C ALA A 399 -10.60 8.60 -9.66
N LEU A 400 -11.60 7.77 -9.38
CA LEU A 400 -12.84 8.19 -8.72
C LEU A 400 -12.55 8.71 -7.31
N LEU A 401 -11.71 8.02 -6.54
CA LEU A 401 -11.34 8.46 -5.19
C LEU A 401 -10.55 9.77 -5.19
N LEU A 402 -9.66 10.00 -6.17
CA LEU A 402 -8.99 11.28 -6.33
C LEU A 402 -10.00 12.40 -6.63
N GLU A 403 -10.93 12.17 -7.55
CA GLU A 403 -12.01 13.15 -7.81
C GLU A 403 -12.86 13.40 -6.56
N ASP A 404 -13.26 12.36 -5.84
CA ASP A 404 -14.10 12.48 -4.63
C ASP A 404 -13.40 13.26 -3.50
N SER A 405 -12.07 13.40 -3.55
CA SER A 405 -11.30 14.24 -2.62
C SER A 405 -11.22 15.71 -3.03
N MET A 406 -11.53 16.01 -4.30
CA MET A 406 -11.48 17.33 -4.93
C MET A 406 -12.87 17.90 -5.22
N ALA A 407 -13.89 17.05 -5.30
CA ALA A 407 -15.25 17.47 -5.61
C ALA A 407 -15.97 18.05 -4.39
N GLY A 408 -16.74 19.13 -4.61
CA GLY A 408 -17.59 19.74 -3.60
C GLY A 408 -17.12 21.13 -3.19
N ILE A 409 -17.53 21.57 -1.99
CA ILE A 409 -17.05 22.84 -1.41
C ILE A 409 -15.74 22.55 -0.67
N GLY A 410 -14.64 23.07 -1.20
CA GLY A 410 -13.30 22.85 -0.66
C GLY A 410 -12.74 21.47 -0.98
N THR A 411 -11.50 21.25 -0.55
CA THR A 411 -10.73 20.05 -0.85
C THR A 411 -10.57 19.21 0.41
N LYS A 412 -10.76 17.88 0.29
CA LYS A 412 -10.39 16.95 1.37
C LYS A 412 -8.88 16.70 1.32
N ASP A 413 -8.09 17.71 1.66
CA ASP A 413 -6.63 17.74 1.46
C ASP A 413 -5.91 16.48 1.94
N ARG A 414 -6.28 15.99 3.14
CA ARG A 414 -5.69 14.77 3.71
C ARG A 414 -5.96 13.53 2.87
N LEU A 415 -7.14 13.40 2.27
CA LEU A 415 -7.44 12.27 1.39
C LEU A 415 -6.76 12.44 0.04
N LEU A 416 -6.78 13.66 -0.53
CA LEU A 416 -6.11 13.96 -1.79
C LEU A 416 -4.62 13.62 -1.71
N LEU A 417 -3.92 14.10 -0.67
CA LEU A 417 -2.50 13.85 -0.51
C LEU A 417 -2.20 12.36 -0.29
N ASN A 418 -2.96 11.66 0.55
CA ASN A 418 -2.71 10.25 0.83
C ASN A 418 -2.98 9.37 -0.39
N ARG A 419 -4.02 9.68 -1.17
CA ARG A 419 -4.34 8.97 -2.42
C ARG A 419 -3.30 9.24 -3.50
N ALA A 420 -2.83 10.48 -3.65
CA ALA A 420 -1.77 10.84 -4.59
C ALA A 420 -0.43 10.14 -4.24
N VAL A 421 0.00 10.21 -2.97
CA VAL A 421 1.23 9.56 -2.50
C VAL A 421 1.13 8.04 -2.61
N ARG A 422 -0.04 7.45 -2.32
CA ARG A 422 -0.26 6.02 -2.52
C ARG A 422 -0.13 5.59 -3.97
N ALA A 423 -0.69 6.36 -4.90
CA ALA A 423 -0.57 6.08 -6.33
C ALA A 423 0.89 6.22 -6.81
N HIS A 424 1.63 7.18 -6.26
CA HIS A 424 3.02 7.45 -6.59
C HIS A 424 3.97 6.26 -6.39
N TRP A 425 3.72 5.39 -5.41
CA TRP A 425 4.59 4.24 -5.12
C TRP A 425 4.66 3.21 -6.24
N ASP A 426 3.65 3.15 -7.12
CA ASP A 426 3.68 2.35 -8.35
C ASP A 426 3.48 3.29 -9.55
N LYS A 427 4.59 3.72 -10.15
CA LYS A 427 4.59 4.62 -11.30
C LYS A 427 3.76 4.06 -12.48
N GLY A 428 3.78 2.75 -12.69
CA GLY A 428 2.98 2.11 -13.73
C GLY A 428 1.49 2.21 -13.43
N HIS A 429 1.10 2.00 -12.18
CA HIS A 429 -0.27 2.21 -11.72
C HIS A 429 -0.70 3.66 -11.79
N LEU A 430 0.12 4.61 -11.34
CA LEU A 430 -0.15 6.04 -11.45
C LEU A 430 -0.47 6.46 -12.89
N GLN A 431 0.28 5.97 -13.89
CA GLN A 431 -0.04 6.26 -15.29
C GLN A 431 -1.41 5.71 -15.71
N ARG A 432 -1.79 4.51 -15.25
CA ARG A 432 -3.13 3.96 -15.49
C ARG A 432 -4.21 4.79 -14.81
N VAL A 433 -3.96 5.27 -13.57
CA VAL A 433 -4.88 6.16 -12.85
C VAL A 433 -5.07 7.48 -13.61
N LYS A 434 -3.99 8.12 -14.08
CA LYS A 434 -4.07 9.34 -14.90
C LYS A 434 -4.88 9.10 -16.19
N ALA A 435 -4.66 7.98 -16.86
CA ALA A 435 -5.41 7.62 -18.07
C ALA A 435 -6.90 7.38 -17.77
N ALA A 436 -7.24 6.62 -16.72
CA ALA A 436 -8.60 6.37 -16.31
C ALA A 436 -9.31 7.67 -15.87
N TYR A 437 -8.60 8.54 -15.15
CA TYR A 437 -9.10 9.85 -14.74
C TYR A 437 -9.47 10.72 -15.95
N ARG A 438 -8.56 10.84 -16.92
CA ARG A 438 -8.81 11.58 -18.17
C ARG A 438 -10.00 11.00 -18.95
N ALA A 439 -10.08 9.67 -19.05
CA ALA A 439 -11.18 9.00 -19.73
C ALA A 439 -12.53 9.25 -19.04
N ARG A 440 -12.55 9.28 -17.70
CA ARG A 440 -13.76 9.41 -16.89
C ARG A 440 -14.26 10.84 -16.70
N PHE A 441 -13.36 11.81 -16.57
CA PHE A 441 -13.67 13.20 -16.21
C PHE A 441 -13.37 14.21 -17.30
N HIS A 442 -12.79 13.78 -18.42
CA HIS A 442 -12.49 14.63 -19.59
C HIS A 442 -11.56 15.81 -19.27
N ARG A 443 -10.75 15.70 -18.20
CA ARG A 443 -9.67 16.62 -17.82
C ARG A 443 -8.48 15.85 -17.28
N ASP A 444 -7.27 16.41 -17.35
CA ASP A 444 -6.08 15.76 -16.80
C ASP A 444 -6.05 15.86 -15.26
N LEU A 445 -5.53 14.83 -14.58
CA LEU A 445 -5.46 14.82 -13.11
C LEU A 445 -4.68 16.02 -12.57
N GLY A 446 -3.55 16.39 -13.19
CA GLY A 446 -2.80 17.56 -12.78
C GLY A 446 -3.54 18.88 -13.00
N GLN A 447 -4.46 18.96 -13.96
CA GLN A 447 -5.30 20.16 -14.12
C GLN A 447 -6.33 20.26 -12.98
N ALA A 448 -6.89 19.13 -12.56
CA ALA A 448 -7.79 19.09 -11.41
C ALA A 448 -7.08 19.46 -10.11
N ILE A 449 -5.87 18.95 -9.87
CA ILE A 449 -5.07 19.32 -8.69
C ILE A 449 -4.78 20.83 -8.68
N ARG A 450 -4.41 21.41 -9.82
CA ARG A 450 -4.20 22.87 -9.95
C ARG A 450 -5.45 23.71 -9.73
N SER A 451 -6.65 23.15 -9.90
CA SER A 451 -7.90 23.91 -9.61
C SER A 451 -8.23 23.92 -8.12
N GLU A 452 -7.80 22.90 -7.38
CA GLU A 452 -8.17 22.68 -5.98
C GLU A 452 -7.07 23.02 -4.96
N THR A 453 -5.85 23.29 -5.43
CA THR A 453 -4.69 23.52 -4.56
C THR A 453 -3.91 24.75 -5.03
N SER A 454 -2.95 25.22 -4.22
CA SER A 454 -2.06 26.32 -4.61
C SER A 454 -0.71 26.24 -3.89
N GLY A 455 0.26 27.04 -4.34
CA GLY A 455 1.56 27.21 -3.70
C GLY A 455 2.41 25.95 -3.69
N ASP A 456 3.18 25.76 -2.61
CA ASP A 456 4.09 24.62 -2.48
C ASP A 456 3.36 23.29 -2.27
N PHE A 457 2.13 23.32 -1.71
CA PHE A 457 1.29 22.13 -1.61
C PHE A 457 0.87 21.61 -3.00
N GLU A 458 0.42 22.52 -3.89
CA GLU A 458 0.15 22.18 -5.30
C GLU A 458 1.42 21.63 -5.96
N SER A 459 2.55 22.33 -5.80
CA SER A 459 3.82 21.93 -6.40
C SER A 459 4.27 20.54 -5.96
N ALA A 460 4.08 20.20 -4.68
CA ALA A 460 4.39 18.89 -4.13
C ALA A 460 3.46 17.80 -4.70
N LEU A 461 2.14 18.04 -4.76
CA LEU A 461 1.20 17.07 -5.33
C LEU A 461 1.43 16.82 -6.82
N LEU A 462 1.72 17.89 -7.59
CA LEU A 462 2.08 17.78 -9.00
C LEU A 462 3.35 16.95 -9.18
N GLY A 463 4.38 17.20 -8.37
CA GLY A 463 5.60 16.39 -8.37
C GLY A 463 5.33 14.92 -8.04
N VAL A 464 4.46 14.64 -7.07
CA VAL A 464 4.05 13.27 -6.68
C VAL A 464 3.37 12.55 -7.85
N ILE A 465 2.55 13.24 -8.63
CA ILE A 465 1.91 12.65 -9.84
C ILE A 465 2.78 12.71 -11.11
N GLY A 466 4.04 13.13 -10.97
CA GLY A 466 5.06 13.17 -12.02
C GLY A 466 4.90 14.31 -13.03
N GLU A 467 4.43 15.48 -12.61
CA GLU A 467 4.33 16.70 -13.41
C GLU A 467 5.31 17.81 -13.01
#